data_AF-A0A015KAR7-F1
#
_entry.id   AF-A0A015KAR7-F1
#
_cell.length_a   1.000
_cell.length_b   1.000
_cell.length_c   1.000
_cell.angle_alpha   90.00
_cell.angle_beta   90.00
_cell.angle_gamma   90.00
#
_symmetry.space_group_name_H-M   'P 1'
#
loop_
_entity.id
_entity.type
_entity.pdbx_description
1 polymer ?
#
loop_
_entity_poly.entity_id
_entity_poly.type
_entity_poly.pdbx_seq_one_letter_code
_entity_poly.pdbx_strand_id
1 'polypeptide(L)'
;MLGSASENVVMSNSMLDLLVEYYLVTYETLEFRKPFGEGHENSRIISVKMKQFGRCRIGSETFGSNMSARHVRNSYVLAKFITQDGSVDCYPGQVQFFFSHKVDLPDGELEHNLAFIRWYQPANSRYYFSIEDDEICNVEL
;
A
#
# COMPACT_ATOMS: atom_id res chain seq x y z
N MET A 1 -14.25 -14.06 -1.99
CA MET A 1 -12.88 -14.53 -1.68
C MET A 1 -12.11 -14.59 -3.01
N LEU A 2 -10.96 -13.91 -3.09
CA LEU A 2 -10.29 -13.51 -4.33
C LEU A 2 -8.88 -14.12 -4.43
N GLY A 3 -8.57 -14.76 -5.56
CA GLY A 3 -7.20 -14.99 -6.09
C GLY A 3 -6.27 -15.90 -5.27
N SER A 4 -5.20 -16.39 -5.92
CA SER A 4 -4.13 -17.14 -5.24
C SER A 4 -3.46 -16.27 -4.18
N ALA A 5 -3.60 -16.63 -2.92
CA ALA A 5 -2.90 -15.99 -1.81
C ALA A 5 -1.58 -16.73 -1.55
N SER A 6 -0.52 -15.96 -1.29
CA SER A 6 0.73 -16.50 -0.75
C SER A 6 0.73 -16.25 0.74
N GLU A 7 0.65 -17.33 1.51
CA GLU A 7 0.69 -17.30 2.96
C GLU A 7 2.13 -17.20 3.46
N ASN A 8 2.34 -16.55 4.60
CA ASN A 8 3.64 -16.47 5.27
C ASN A 8 4.79 -15.91 4.42
N VAL A 9 4.49 -14.97 3.51
CA VAL A 9 5.53 -14.30 2.71
C VAL A 9 6.41 -13.48 3.66
N VAL A 10 7.72 -13.71 3.58
CA VAL A 10 8.72 -12.96 4.36
C VAL A 10 8.95 -11.61 3.69
N MET A 11 8.73 -10.54 4.46
CA MET A 11 8.90 -9.17 3.98
C MET A 11 10.38 -8.78 3.89
N SER A 12 10.72 -7.89 2.94
CA SER A 12 12.04 -7.27 2.87
C SER A 12 12.25 -6.30 4.04
N ASN A 13 13.51 -6.04 4.40
CA ASN A 13 13.83 -5.07 5.45
C ASN A 13 13.25 -3.67 5.14
N SER A 14 13.30 -3.23 3.87
CA SER A 14 12.71 -1.97 3.43
C SER A 14 11.18 -1.91 3.60
N MET A 15 10.49 -3.03 3.46
CA MET A 15 9.05 -3.10 3.70
C MET A 15 8.73 -3.06 5.20
N LEU A 16 9.58 -3.69 6.02
CA LEU A 16 9.48 -3.59 7.48
C LEU A 16 9.69 -2.15 7.94
N ASP A 17 10.65 -1.43 7.37
CA ASP A 17 10.88 0.00 7.67
C ASP A 17 9.62 0.83 7.38
N LEU A 18 9.02 0.67 6.19
CA LEU A 18 7.79 1.36 5.82
C LEU A 18 6.60 1.01 6.71
N LEU A 19 6.49 -0.25 7.16
CA LEU A 19 5.42 -0.65 8.08
C LEU A 19 5.61 -0.05 9.48
N VAL A 20 6.84 0.04 9.97
CA VAL A 20 7.13 0.73 11.24
C VAL A 20 6.72 2.19 11.12
N GLU A 21 7.14 2.90 10.06
CA GLU A 21 6.75 4.29 9.82
C GLU A 21 5.23 4.44 9.76
N TYR A 22 4.55 3.57 9.01
CA TYR A 22 3.09 3.57 8.90
C TYR A 22 2.39 3.41 10.26
N TYR A 23 2.81 2.44 11.08
CA TYR A 23 2.16 2.18 12.37
C TYR A 23 2.47 3.22 13.42
N LEU A 24 3.67 3.81 13.42
CA LEU A 24 4.00 4.95 14.29
C LEU A 24 3.10 6.16 14.02
N VAL A 25 2.80 6.43 12.75
CA VAL A 25 1.87 7.51 12.38
C VAL A 25 0.41 7.12 12.67
N THR A 26 0.03 5.87 12.43
CA THR A 26 -1.36 5.40 12.63
C THR A 26 -1.73 5.31 14.11
N TYR A 27 -0.77 4.95 14.96
CA TYR A 27 -0.97 4.74 16.39
C TYR A 27 0.01 5.62 17.17
N GLU A 28 -0.22 6.93 17.16
CA GLU A 28 0.69 7.95 17.71
C GLU A 28 1.15 7.71 19.16
N THR A 29 0.36 6.99 19.95
CA THR A 29 0.64 6.69 21.37
C THR A 29 1.44 5.40 21.58
N LEU A 30 1.71 4.64 20.52
CA LEU A 30 2.37 3.34 20.57
C LEU A 30 3.73 3.39 19.85
N GLU A 31 4.68 2.64 20.38
CA GLU A 31 5.97 2.45 19.73
C GLU A 31 5.98 1.14 18.93
N PHE A 32 6.56 1.18 17.74
CA PHE A 32 6.77 0.01 16.89
C PHE A 32 8.24 -0.13 16.52
N ARG A 33 8.70 -1.38 16.42
CA ARG A 33 10.05 -1.68 15.98
C ARG A 33 10.11 -2.95 15.14
N LYS A 34 11.19 -3.07 14.37
CA LYS A 34 11.54 -4.30 13.68
C LYS A 34 11.94 -5.40 14.68
N PRO A 35 11.73 -6.68 14.34
CA PRO A 35 12.14 -7.79 15.19
C PRO A 35 13.65 -7.87 15.37
N PHE A 36 14.41 -7.48 14.35
CA PHE A 36 15.87 -7.46 14.36
C PHE A 36 16.34 -6.00 14.41
N GLY A 37 16.62 -5.49 15.61
CA GLY A 37 17.05 -4.12 15.84
C GLY A 37 16.99 -3.72 17.32
N GLU A 38 17.66 -2.63 17.68
CA GLU A 38 17.53 -1.99 18.99
C GLU A 38 16.16 -1.31 19.12
N GLY A 39 15.59 -1.32 20.32
CA GLY A 39 14.36 -0.62 20.63
C GLY A 39 14.01 -0.77 22.11
N HIS A 40 13.01 -0.02 22.57
CA HIS A 40 12.59 -0.09 23.96
C HIS A 40 11.91 -1.43 24.25
N GLU A 41 12.00 -1.88 25.51
CA GLU A 41 11.36 -3.13 25.95
C GLU A 41 9.85 -3.14 25.72
N ASN A 42 9.21 -1.96 25.76
CA ASN A 42 7.78 -1.80 25.58
C ASN A 42 7.35 -1.57 24.11
N SER A 43 8.30 -1.49 23.17
CA SER A 43 7.95 -1.30 21.76
C SER A 43 7.37 -2.58 21.16
N ARG A 44 6.31 -2.43 20.38
CA ARG A 44 5.62 -3.54 19.70
C ARG A 44 6.43 -4.00 18.50
N ILE A 45 6.66 -5.30 18.40
CA ILE A 45 7.43 -5.89 17.30
C ILE A 45 6.49 -6.14 16.13
N ILE A 46 6.81 -5.60 14.96
CA ILE A 46 6.04 -5.92 13.74
C ILE A 46 6.36 -7.35 13.27
N SER A 47 5.33 -8.08 12.82
CA SER A 47 5.51 -9.40 12.22
C SER A 47 6.38 -9.30 10.96
N VAL A 48 7.25 -10.29 10.72
CA VAL A 48 8.00 -10.38 9.46
C VAL A 48 7.23 -11.02 8.31
N LYS A 49 6.08 -11.62 8.64
CA LYS A 49 5.27 -12.39 7.71
C LYS A 49 4.00 -11.64 7.39
N MET A 50 3.64 -11.66 6.11
CA MET A 50 2.37 -11.17 5.61
C MET A 50 1.65 -12.24 4.80
N LYS A 51 0.35 -12.05 4.64
CA LYS A 51 -0.45 -12.78 3.66
C LYS A 51 -0.63 -11.90 2.43
N GLN A 52 -0.09 -12.32 1.30
CA GLN A 52 -0.06 -11.53 0.08
C GLN A 52 -1.16 -11.97 -0.89
N PHE A 53 -1.77 -10.99 -1.57
CA PHE A 53 -2.85 -11.18 -2.53
C PHE A 53 -2.57 -10.44 -3.83
N GLY A 54 -2.90 -11.08 -4.95
CA GLY A 54 -2.93 -10.43 -6.26
C GLY A 54 -4.22 -9.65 -6.53
N ARG A 55 -5.25 -9.74 -5.68
CA ARG A 55 -6.53 -9.04 -5.91
C ARG A 55 -7.15 -8.57 -4.60
N CYS A 56 -7.80 -7.41 -4.62
CA CYS A 56 -8.55 -6.84 -3.52
C CYS A 56 -9.97 -6.50 -3.98
N ARG A 57 -10.98 -6.66 -3.11
CA ARG A 57 -12.34 -6.20 -3.37
C ARG A 57 -12.61 -4.98 -2.49
N ILE A 58 -13.05 -3.89 -3.11
CA ILE A 58 -13.50 -2.68 -2.40
C ILE A 58 -14.96 -2.46 -2.81
N GLY A 59 -15.88 -2.59 -1.85
CA GLY A 59 -17.32 -2.59 -2.15
C GLY A 59 -17.73 -3.73 -3.11
N SER A 60 -18.34 -3.39 -4.24
CA SER A 60 -18.70 -4.33 -5.31
C SER A 60 -17.57 -4.58 -6.31
N GLU A 61 -16.53 -3.75 -6.32
CA GLU A 61 -15.49 -3.75 -7.35
C GLU A 61 -14.27 -4.58 -6.94
N THR A 62 -13.66 -5.26 -7.92
CA THR A 62 -12.45 -6.06 -7.73
C THR A 62 -11.28 -5.42 -8.46
N PHE A 63 -10.25 -5.07 -7.70
CA PHE A 63 -8.99 -4.51 -8.17
C PHE A 63 -7.94 -5.63 -8.20
N GLY A 64 -7.22 -5.76 -9.31
CA GLY A 64 -6.21 -6.79 -9.49
C GLY A 64 -4.82 -6.23 -9.70
N SER A 65 -3.86 -6.70 -8.92
CA SER A 65 -2.43 -6.61 -9.24
C SER A 65 -1.94 -7.98 -9.69
N ASN A 66 -1.53 -8.11 -10.95
CA ASN A 66 -0.86 -9.33 -11.35
C ASN A 66 0.53 -9.36 -10.72
N MET A 67 0.79 -10.36 -9.88
CA MET A 67 2.13 -10.71 -9.38
C MET A 67 3.01 -11.27 -10.52
N SER A 68 3.19 -10.50 -11.60
CA SER A 68 3.92 -10.88 -12.80
C SER A 68 5.07 -9.89 -13.00
N ALA A 69 6.23 -10.40 -13.45
CA ALA A 69 7.38 -9.56 -13.83
C ALA A 69 7.05 -8.58 -14.96
N ARG A 70 5.95 -8.82 -15.70
CA ARG A 70 5.48 -7.97 -16.79
C ARG A 70 4.39 -7.06 -16.22
N HIS A 71 4.79 -5.85 -15.85
CA HIS A 71 4.03 -4.83 -15.11
C HIS A 71 2.76 -4.32 -15.83
N VAL A 72 2.36 -4.94 -16.93
CA VAL A 72 1.32 -4.47 -17.88
C VAL A 72 -0.10 -4.63 -17.33
N ARG A 73 -0.33 -5.46 -16.31
CA ARG A 73 -1.68 -5.74 -15.76
C ARG A 73 -1.80 -5.46 -14.25
N ASN A 74 -1.10 -4.46 -13.77
CA ASN A 74 -1.19 -4.03 -12.37
C ASN A 74 -2.28 -2.98 -12.20
N SER A 75 -2.89 -2.92 -11.01
CA SER A 75 -3.80 -1.83 -10.68
C SER A 75 -3.01 -0.52 -10.58
N TYR A 76 -3.51 0.53 -11.21
CA TYR A 76 -3.00 1.88 -11.06
C TYR A 76 -3.87 2.64 -10.06
N VAL A 77 -3.24 3.52 -9.28
CA VAL A 77 -3.90 4.39 -8.32
C VAL A 77 -3.48 5.83 -8.60
N LEU A 78 -4.42 6.76 -8.41
CA LEU A 78 -4.16 8.19 -8.41
C LEU A 78 -4.57 8.74 -7.05
N ALA A 79 -3.59 9.04 -6.19
CA ALA A 79 -3.86 9.69 -4.92
C ALA A 79 -3.93 11.20 -5.13
N LYS A 80 -4.97 11.83 -4.58
CA LYS A 80 -5.18 13.28 -4.62
C LYS A 80 -5.20 13.82 -3.19
N PHE A 81 -4.31 14.75 -2.89
CA PHE A 81 -4.24 15.40 -1.59
C PHE A 81 -4.55 16.88 -1.76
N ILE A 82 -5.46 17.40 -0.95
CA ILE A 82 -5.75 18.83 -0.90
C ILE A 82 -4.79 19.44 0.11
N THR A 83 -3.95 20.36 -0.34
CA THR A 83 -2.97 21.06 0.51
C THR A 83 -3.65 22.20 1.27
N GLN A 84 -2.95 22.74 2.27
CA GLN A 84 -3.49 23.81 3.14
C GLN A 84 -3.84 25.10 2.37
N ASP A 85 -3.16 25.37 1.26
CA ASP A 85 -3.43 26.50 0.37
C ASP A 85 -4.55 26.22 -0.67
N GLY A 86 -5.20 25.05 -0.58
CA GLY A 86 -6.28 24.64 -1.49
C GLY A 86 -5.81 24.09 -2.82
N SER A 87 -4.49 23.96 -3.03
CA SER A 87 -3.96 23.26 -4.21
C SER A 87 -4.23 21.75 -4.12
N VAL A 88 -4.13 21.05 -5.26
CA VAL A 88 -4.34 19.60 -5.31
C VAL A 88 -3.08 18.92 -5.85
N ASP A 89 -2.42 18.18 -4.98
CA ASP A 89 -1.29 17.33 -5.34
C ASP A 89 -1.79 15.96 -5.79
N CYS A 90 -1.37 15.54 -6.99
CA CYS A 90 -1.74 14.27 -7.59
C CYS A 90 -0.52 13.36 -7.72
N TYR A 91 -0.58 12.19 -7.10
CA TYR A 91 0.48 11.18 -7.16
C TYR A 91 -0.04 9.93 -7.86
N PRO A 92 0.39 9.66 -9.10
CA PRO A 92 0.11 8.39 -9.74
C PRO A 92 1.04 7.31 -9.18
N GLY A 93 0.52 6.11 -9.02
CA GLY A 93 1.27 4.98 -8.52
C GLY A 93 0.74 3.66 -9.07
N GLN A 94 1.57 2.63 -8.95
CA GLN A 94 1.21 1.27 -9.33
C GLN A 94 1.19 0.38 -8.09
N VAL A 95 0.04 -0.25 -7.86
CA VAL A 95 -0.09 -1.29 -6.84
C VAL A 95 0.75 -2.49 -7.27
N GLN A 96 1.71 -2.86 -6.43
CA GLN A 96 2.54 -4.04 -6.66
C GLN A 96 1.81 -5.30 -6.17
N PHE A 97 1.20 -5.22 -4.99
CA PHE A 97 0.37 -6.28 -4.42
C PHE A 97 -0.46 -5.74 -3.25
N PHE A 98 -1.49 -6.49 -2.89
CA PHE A 98 -2.24 -6.28 -1.65
C PHE A 98 -1.75 -7.27 -0.61
N PHE A 99 -1.86 -6.95 0.66
CA PHE A 99 -1.49 -7.87 1.73
C PHE A 99 -2.28 -7.60 3.00
N SER A 100 -2.42 -8.62 3.83
CA SER A 100 -2.85 -8.45 5.21
C SER A 100 -1.68 -8.60 6.16
N HIS A 101 -1.67 -7.77 7.20
CA HIS A 101 -0.66 -7.73 8.23
C HIS A 101 -1.31 -7.60 9.60
N LYS A 102 -0.89 -8.47 10.51
CA LYS A 102 -1.39 -8.51 11.88
C LYS A 102 -0.46 -7.74 12.80
N VAL A 103 -1.05 -6.96 13.70
CA VAL A 103 -0.34 -6.20 14.72
C VAL A 103 -1.00 -6.43 16.07
N ASP A 104 -0.17 -6.70 17.07
CA ASP A 104 -0.66 -6.80 18.45
C ASP A 104 -0.89 -5.39 18.98
N LEU A 105 -2.11 -5.05 19.37
CA LEU A 105 -2.47 -3.78 20.02
C LEU A 105 -2.85 -4.03 21.49
N PRO A 106 -2.99 -2.99 22.34
CA PRO A 106 -3.44 -3.17 23.72
C PRO A 106 -4.80 -3.89 23.84
N ASP A 107 -5.68 -3.66 22.86
CA ASP A 107 -7.04 -4.22 22.82
C ASP A 107 -7.12 -5.59 22.13
N GLY A 108 -5.99 -6.14 21.68
CA GLY A 108 -5.89 -7.41 20.99
C GLY A 108 -5.18 -7.33 19.65
N GLU A 109 -5.03 -8.48 19.00
CA GLU A 109 -4.49 -8.57 17.64
C GLU A 109 -5.48 -7.95 16.64
N LEU A 110 -4.99 -7.06 15.78
CA LEU A 110 -5.75 -6.47 14.69
C LEU A 110 -5.10 -6.79 13.33
N GLU A 111 -5.93 -7.17 12.36
CA GLU A 111 -5.50 -7.40 10.98
C GLU A 111 -5.78 -6.17 10.12
N HIS A 112 -4.72 -5.59 9.55
CA HIS A 112 -4.80 -4.53 8.56
C HIS A 112 -4.75 -5.11 7.15
N ASN A 113 -5.57 -4.57 6.25
CA ASN A 113 -5.50 -4.84 4.81
C ASN A 113 -4.87 -3.63 4.11
N LEU A 114 -3.73 -3.85 3.47
CA LEU A 114 -2.86 -2.80 2.93
C LEU A 114 -2.53 -3.06 1.45
N ALA A 115 -2.11 -2.02 0.75
CA ALA A 115 -1.58 -2.10 -0.60
C ALA A 115 -0.15 -1.56 -0.62
N PHE A 116 0.78 -2.32 -1.20
CA PHE A 116 2.13 -1.82 -1.45
C PHE A 116 2.17 -1.13 -2.80
N ILE A 117 2.40 0.19 -2.79
CA ILE A 117 2.29 1.05 -3.97
C ILE A 117 3.66 1.64 -4.29
N ARG A 118 4.08 1.50 -5.55
CA ARG A 118 5.24 2.23 -6.08
C ARG A 118 4.73 3.51 -6.71
N TRP A 119 5.01 4.65 -6.08
CA TRP A 119 4.69 5.97 -6.62
C TRP A 119 5.64 6.35 -7.76
N TYR A 120 5.12 7.00 -8.79
CA TYR A 120 5.94 7.57 -9.86
C TYR A 120 6.49 8.92 -9.44
N GLN A 121 7.71 9.22 -9.86
CA GLN A 121 8.23 10.58 -9.73
C GLN A 121 7.48 11.51 -10.67
N PRO A 122 7.19 12.76 -10.24
CA PRO A 122 6.68 13.78 -11.14
C PRO A 122 7.68 13.96 -12.30
N ALA A 123 7.23 13.76 -13.54
CA ALA A 123 8.02 14.11 -14.71
C ALA A 123 7.86 15.62 -14.99
N ASN A 124 8.94 16.28 -15.42
CA ASN A 124 8.89 17.70 -15.84
C ASN A 124 7.94 17.93 -17.03
N SER A 125 7.58 16.88 -17.77
CA SER A 125 6.48 16.89 -18.73
C SER A 125 5.17 16.54 -18.03
N ARG A 126 4.39 17.58 -17.70
CA ARG A 126 2.98 17.43 -17.34
C ARG A 126 2.20 17.04 -18.59
N TYR A 127 2.03 15.75 -18.84
CA TYR A 127 1.05 15.28 -19.82
C TYR A 127 -0.33 15.50 -19.21
N TYR A 128 -1.01 16.55 -19.65
CA TYR A 128 -2.43 16.72 -19.41
C TYR A 128 -3.18 15.77 -20.35
N PHE A 129 -3.89 14.80 -19.81
CA PHE A 129 -4.95 14.12 -20.55
C PHE A 129 -6.28 14.67 -20.04
N SER A 130 -7.01 15.33 -20.91
CA SER A 130 -8.43 15.61 -20.74
C SER A 130 -9.19 14.47 -21.42
N ILE A 131 -10.10 13.85 -20.67
CA ILE A 131 -11.09 12.95 -21.25
C ILE A 131 -12.22 13.86 -21.73
N GLU A 132 -12.34 14.03 -23.04
CA GLU A 132 -13.61 14.43 -23.65
C GLU A 132 -14.43 13.15 -23.83
N ASP A 133 -15.64 13.16 -23.26
CA ASP A 133 -16.68 12.11 -23.23
C ASP A 133 -16.63 11.01 -22.15
N ASP A 134 -17.84 10.71 -21.64
CA ASP A 134 -18.26 9.85 -20.52
C ASP A 134 -17.86 8.36 -20.63
N GLU A 135 -16.85 8.00 -21.41
CA GLU A 135 -16.33 6.63 -21.47
C GLU A 135 -15.05 6.46 -20.65
N ILE A 136 -15.06 5.44 -19.78
CA ILE A 136 -13.98 5.08 -18.89
C ILE A 136 -12.77 4.62 -19.73
N CYS A 137 -11.81 5.51 -19.92
CA CYS A 137 -10.55 5.16 -20.57
C CYS A 137 -9.56 4.65 -19.52
N ASN A 138 -9.17 3.37 -19.63
CA ASN A 138 -8.01 2.84 -18.90
C ASN A 138 -6.75 3.39 -19.57
N VAL A 139 -6.12 4.39 -18.95
CA VAL A 139 -4.82 4.88 -19.39
C VAL A 139 -3.74 3.92 -18.87
N GLU A 140 -3.18 3.12 -19.77
CA GLU A 140 -1.91 2.43 -19.56
C GLU A 140 -0.77 3.36 -20.00
N LEU A 141 0.27 3.51 -19.16
CA LEU A 141 1.54 4.17 -19.49
C LEU A 141 2.45 3.23 -20.28
#